data_AF-A0A226CWB9-F1
#
_entry.id   AF-A0A226CWB9-F1
#
_cell.length_a   1.000
_cell.length_b   1.000
_cell.length_c   1.000
_cell.angle_alpha   90.00
_cell.angle_beta   90.00
_cell.angle_gamma   90.00
#
_symmetry.space_group_name_H-M   'P 1'
#
loop_
_entity.id
_entity.type
_entity.pdbx_description
1 polymer ?
#
loop_
_entity_poly.entity_id
_entity_poly.type
_entity_poly.pdbx_seq_one_letter_code
_entity_poly.pdbx_strand_id
1 'polypeptide(L)'
;MLQSGYNGQRGVKVPTTLPNARLVSATIHPDLIKPDARITNMLPQFGQFLDHDLSLVAEGAETGIREQVNMLTSFVDGSNIYGSEDERHAFIRSFEKGKLRVNSANSKFPPTNAEIEAVFGTKPMVLGTFLAGDDRVNEMPGLLVMHTLWFREHNRIAEGIYNLMPFWDDEFIFQETRRLVLAEWQNVVYGEYLPTLLGMDTMNKYGLTLRDWWSNYDPNVDATVFHAFADAAYRFGHTFSNGIIQLYRGLENIGSYRIRHNFFVDTQVVQDGGKGYDYILNGLLIQNAQTYDPFVTEDLTNHVLQLPTDDFGSDLIARNFQRGRDHGLPAWMEFRRLCGLETTTSWLNKPVEVVSDSWLKLQGLFQNPNEVDLFTGGIIEVPMGEALTGPTFNCLKVSWE
;
A
#
# COMPACT_ATOMS: atom_id res chain seq x y z
N MET A 1 0.10 -23.10 6.24
CA MET A 1 1.09 -24.20 6.37
C MET A 1 1.73 -24.47 5.01
N LEU A 2 3.06 -24.36 4.96
CA LEU A 2 3.88 -24.67 3.79
C LEU A 2 3.74 -26.15 3.40
N GLN A 3 3.82 -26.47 2.11
CA GLN A 3 3.57 -27.80 1.53
C GLN A 3 4.57 -28.89 1.96
N SER A 4 5.76 -28.49 2.44
CA SER A 4 6.73 -29.39 3.07
C SER A 4 6.72 -29.31 4.60
N GLY A 5 5.93 -28.42 5.20
CA GLY A 5 6.03 -28.05 6.62
C GLY A 5 7.20 -27.12 6.95
N TYR A 6 8.08 -26.82 5.98
CA TYR A 6 9.29 -26.02 6.19
C TYR A 6 9.44 -24.89 5.15
N ASN A 7 9.29 -25.15 3.85
CA ASN A 7 9.76 -24.22 2.80
C ASN A 7 9.10 -24.40 1.43
N GLY A 8 8.24 -25.39 1.23
CA GLY A 8 7.50 -25.57 -0.02
C GLY A 8 6.27 -24.66 -0.10
N GLN A 9 6.15 -23.86 -1.16
CA GLN A 9 4.95 -23.05 -1.41
C GLN A 9 3.71 -23.96 -1.56
N ARG A 10 2.53 -23.50 -1.13
CA ARG A 10 1.28 -24.25 -1.35
C ARG A 10 1.00 -24.37 -2.86
N GLY A 11 0.76 -25.60 -3.33
CA GLY A 11 0.35 -25.88 -4.71
C GLY A 11 1.46 -26.19 -5.72
N VAL A 12 2.70 -26.41 -5.26
CA VAL A 12 3.87 -26.69 -6.12
C VAL A 12 4.11 -28.20 -6.35
N LYS A 13 3.72 -29.09 -5.43
CA LYS A 13 3.79 -30.55 -5.67
C LYS A 13 2.87 -30.95 -6.81
N VAL A 14 3.36 -31.83 -7.67
CA VAL A 14 2.57 -32.49 -8.72
C VAL A 14 2.22 -33.91 -8.25
N PRO A 15 0.93 -34.28 -8.21
CA PRO A 15 -0.24 -33.47 -8.53
C PRO A 15 -0.61 -32.46 -7.42
N THR A 16 -1.10 -31.28 -7.81
CA THR A 16 -1.66 -30.26 -6.91
C THR A 16 -3.18 -30.21 -7.08
N THR A 17 -3.91 -29.98 -5.99
CA THR A 17 -5.36 -29.71 -5.99
C THR A 17 -5.69 -28.22 -6.08
N LEU A 18 -4.71 -27.34 -5.89
CA LEU A 18 -4.93 -25.89 -5.90
C LEU A 18 -4.98 -25.35 -7.34
N PRO A 19 -5.93 -24.46 -7.65
CA PRO A 19 -6.02 -23.84 -8.97
C PRO A 19 -4.84 -22.89 -9.25
N ASN A 20 -4.53 -22.71 -10.53
CA ASN A 20 -3.55 -21.74 -10.99
C ASN A 20 -3.98 -20.31 -10.59
N ALA A 21 -3.06 -19.51 -10.04
CA ALA A 21 -3.36 -18.16 -9.55
C ALA A 21 -3.97 -17.24 -10.63
N ARG A 22 -3.48 -17.32 -11.88
CA ARG A 22 -4.02 -16.55 -13.01
C ARG A 22 -5.44 -16.98 -13.38
N LEU A 23 -5.75 -18.27 -13.26
CA LEU A 23 -7.12 -18.75 -13.49
C LEU A 23 -8.09 -18.20 -12.44
N VAL A 24 -7.67 -18.17 -11.16
CA VAL A 24 -8.51 -17.58 -10.11
C VAL A 24 -8.68 -16.08 -10.33
N SER A 25 -7.59 -15.36 -10.64
CA SER A 25 -7.62 -13.94 -11.02
C SER A 25 -8.62 -13.66 -12.13
N ALA A 26 -8.50 -14.32 -13.29
CA ALA A 26 -9.38 -14.10 -14.43
C ALA A 26 -10.86 -14.47 -14.18
N THR A 27 -11.15 -15.37 -13.23
CA THR A 27 -12.51 -15.84 -12.96
C THR A 27 -13.22 -15.00 -11.89
N ILE A 28 -12.49 -14.66 -10.82
CA ILE A 28 -13.02 -13.97 -9.63
C ILE A 28 -12.87 -12.45 -9.76
N HIS A 29 -11.80 -11.99 -10.39
CA HIS A 29 -11.40 -10.58 -10.44
C HIS A 29 -11.40 -10.00 -11.87
N PRO A 30 -12.52 -10.09 -12.64
CA PRO A 30 -12.58 -9.42 -13.93
C PRO A 30 -12.64 -7.91 -13.76
N ASP A 31 -12.38 -7.18 -14.85
CA ASP A 31 -12.54 -5.74 -14.88
C ASP A 31 -14.02 -5.36 -14.90
N LEU A 32 -14.43 -4.58 -13.91
CA LEU A 32 -15.71 -3.89 -13.88
C LEU A 32 -15.54 -2.54 -13.20
N ILE A 33 -15.96 -1.48 -13.90
CA ILE A 33 -15.94 -0.12 -13.38
C ILE A 33 -17.20 0.11 -12.53
N LYS A 34 -17.01 0.27 -11.23
CA LYS A 34 -18.03 0.60 -10.24
C LYS A 34 -17.48 1.62 -9.22
N PRO A 35 -17.55 2.92 -9.55
CA PRO A 35 -17.07 3.98 -8.67
C PRO A 35 -17.86 4.03 -7.36
N ASP A 36 -17.18 4.33 -6.25
CA ASP A 36 -17.78 4.53 -4.95
C ASP A 36 -17.97 6.02 -4.67
N ALA A 37 -19.22 6.46 -4.53
CA ALA A 37 -19.55 7.86 -4.33
C ALA A 37 -19.04 8.42 -2.99
N ARG A 38 -18.66 7.57 -2.03
CA ARG A 38 -18.24 7.97 -0.68
C ARG A 38 -16.76 8.30 -0.59
N ILE A 39 -15.95 7.81 -1.53
CA ILE A 39 -14.49 7.88 -1.46
C ILE A 39 -13.89 8.34 -2.78
N THR A 40 -12.77 9.06 -2.69
CA THR A 40 -12.01 9.54 -3.84
C THR A 40 -10.75 8.72 -4.01
N ASN A 41 -10.05 8.88 -5.13
CA ASN A 41 -8.77 8.24 -5.40
C ASN A 41 -7.69 8.57 -4.35
N MET A 42 -7.88 9.62 -3.55
CA MET A 42 -7.00 9.93 -2.41
C MET A 42 -6.98 8.81 -1.38
N LEU A 43 -8.11 8.14 -1.10
CA LEU A 43 -8.15 7.07 -0.11
C LEU A 43 -7.22 5.88 -0.47
N PRO A 44 -7.34 5.23 -1.64
CA PRO A 44 -6.43 4.15 -2.00
C PRO A 44 -4.98 4.64 -2.19
N GLN A 45 -4.78 5.87 -2.67
CA GLN A 45 -3.44 6.42 -2.84
C GLN A 45 -2.73 6.67 -1.50
N PHE A 46 -3.46 7.19 -0.51
CA PHE A 46 -2.97 7.32 0.87
C PHE A 46 -2.72 5.95 1.50
N GLY A 47 -3.62 4.98 1.26
CA GLY A 47 -3.44 3.60 1.73
C GLY A 47 -2.16 2.95 1.21
N GLN A 48 -1.86 3.12 -0.09
CA GLN A 48 -0.59 2.66 -0.67
C GLN A 48 0.61 3.40 -0.05
N PHE A 49 0.52 4.72 0.12
CA PHE A 49 1.61 5.49 0.73
C PHE A 49 1.88 5.05 2.17
N LEU A 50 0.84 4.75 2.95
CA LEU A 50 0.95 4.20 4.31
C LEU A 50 1.46 2.75 4.33
N ASP A 51 1.06 1.90 3.38
CA ASP A 51 1.66 0.55 3.25
C ASP A 51 3.18 0.63 3.10
N HIS A 52 3.64 1.62 2.34
CA HIS A 52 5.06 1.86 2.09
C HIS A 52 5.82 2.45 3.29
N ASP A 53 5.12 2.82 4.37
CA ASP A 53 5.71 3.16 5.66
C ASP A 53 5.87 1.91 6.57
N LEU A 54 5.10 0.86 6.30
CA LEU A 54 4.94 -0.27 7.22
C LEU A 54 5.64 -1.54 6.74
N SER A 55 5.62 -1.82 5.43
CA SER A 55 6.15 -3.08 4.92
C SER A 55 6.80 -3.00 3.54
N LEU A 56 7.93 -3.69 3.42
CA LEU A 56 8.56 -4.06 2.16
C LEU A 56 9.20 -5.43 2.33
N VAL A 57 8.59 -6.46 1.72
CA VAL A 57 9.03 -7.83 1.93
C VAL A 57 10.20 -8.20 1.02
N ALA A 58 11.34 -8.54 1.61
CA ALA A 58 12.53 -8.98 0.89
C ALA A 58 12.32 -10.36 0.22
N GLU A 59 12.86 -10.53 -0.99
CA GLU A 59 12.94 -11.85 -1.62
C GLU A 59 14.24 -12.55 -1.24
N GLY A 60 14.15 -13.58 -0.39
CA GLY A 60 15.31 -14.34 0.07
C GLY A 60 14.94 -15.77 0.51
N ALA A 61 15.96 -16.62 0.60
CA ALA A 61 15.85 -18.00 1.08
C ALA A 61 16.80 -18.20 2.28
N GLU A 62 16.25 -18.56 3.43
CA GLU A 62 17.01 -19.02 4.59
C GLU A 62 16.73 -20.49 4.92
N THR A 63 17.57 -21.08 5.78
CA THR A 63 17.43 -22.46 6.27
C THR A 63 16.49 -22.51 7.48
N GLY A 64 15.35 -23.19 7.38
CA GLY A 64 14.37 -23.32 8.48
C GLY A 64 12.92 -23.39 7.96
N ILE A 65 11.94 -23.10 8.83
CA ILE A 65 10.62 -22.65 8.35
C ILE A 65 10.85 -21.29 7.69
N ARG A 66 10.45 -21.14 6.43
CA ARG A 66 10.72 -19.92 5.67
C ARG A 66 9.86 -18.76 6.17
N GLU A 67 10.51 -17.80 6.81
CA GLU A 67 9.95 -16.50 7.19
C GLU A 67 10.49 -15.42 6.26
N GLN A 68 9.65 -14.46 5.88
CA GLN A 68 10.08 -13.31 5.08
C GLN A 68 10.42 -12.11 5.96
N VAL A 69 11.40 -11.32 5.48
CA VAL A 69 11.94 -10.17 6.21
C VAL A 69 11.23 -8.90 5.75
N ASN A 70 10.76 -8.10 6.71
CA ASN A 70 10.36 -6.72 6.46
C ASN A 70 11.61 -5.84 6.42
N MET A 71 11.85 -5.15 5.29
CA MET A 71 12.99 -4.24 5.11
C MET A 71 12.71 -2.83 5.65
N LEU A 72 11.49 -2.56 6.11
CA LEU A 72 11.11 -1.28 6.70
C LEU A 72 10.95 -1.37 8.22
N THR A 73 10.92 -0.21 8.87
CA THR A 73 10.40 -0.09 10.23
C THR A 73 8.91 -0.48 10.23
N SER A 74 8.44 -1.13 11.31
CA SER A 74 7.03 -1.53 11.41
C SER A 74 6.14 -0.44 12.01
N PHE A 75 6.73 0.68 12.43
CA PHE A 75 6.00 1.79 13.04
C PHE A 75 5.42 2.71 11.97
N VAL A 76 4.35 3.43 12.31
CA VAL A 76 3.87 4.58 11.52
C VAL A 76 4.79 5.77 11.80
N ASP A 77 6.01 5.75 11.24
CA ASP A 77 7.11 6.67 11.55
C ASP A 77 7.67 7.41 10.34
N GLY A 78 6.91 7.40 9.23
CA GLY A 78 7.24 8.13 8.01
C GLY A 78 8.53 7.65 7.35
N SER A 79 8.91 6.39 7.51
CA SER A 79 10.04 5.76 6.83
C SER A 79 9.94 5.86 5.31
N ASN A 80 8.73 5.91 4.74
CA ASN A 80 8.49 6.24 3.34
C ASN A 80 8.96 7.66 2.93
N ILE A 81 9.07 8.58 3.89
CA ILE A 81 9.62 9.94 3.73
C ILE A 81 11.10 9.95 4.09
N TYR A 82 11.49 9.29 5.18
CA TYR A 82 12.79 9.46 5.85
C TYR A 82 13.81 8.33 5.65
N GLY A 83 13.41 7.23 5.02
CA GLY A 83 14.21 6.02 4.88
C GLY A 83 14.18 5.12 6.12
N SER A 84 14.41 3.83 5.90
CA SER A 84 14.56 2.81 6.96
C SER A 84 16.04 2.45 7.25
N GLU A 85 16.98 3.06 6.54
CA GLU A 85 18.42 2.81 6.66
C GLU A 85 19.19 4.13 6.70
N ASP A 86 20.31 4.14 7.45
CA ASP A 86 21.14 5.35 7.64
C ASP A 86 21.67 5.92 6.32
N GLU A 87 22.03 5.06 5.36
CA GLU A 87 22.51 5.50 4.05
C GLU A 87 21.40 6.19 3.25
N ARG A 88 20.22 5.56 3.18
CA ARG A 88 19.03 6.15 2.53
C ARG A 88 18.66 7.48 3.19
N HIS A 89 18.71 7.54 4.52
CA HIS A 89 18.45 8.74 5.30
C HIS A 89 19.43 9.88 4.97
N ALA A 90 20.71 9.57 4.81
CA ALA A 90 21.72 10.55 4.41
C ALA A 90 21.52 11.05 2.97
N PHE A 91 21.09 10.19 2.04
CA PHE A 91 20.88 10.58 0.64
C PHE A 91 19.80 11.63 0.47
N ILE A 92 18.71 11.52 1.22
CA ILE A 92 17.56 12.42 1.10
C ILE A 92 17.73 13.74 1.87
N ARG A 93 18.76 13.88 2.71
CA ARG A 93 19.02 15.11 3.48
C ARG A 93 19.86 16.12 2.69
N SER A 94 19.57 17.40 2.90
CA SER A 94 20.42 18.49 2.40
C SER A 94 21.61 18.76 3.34
N PHE A 95 21.45 18.44 4.63
CA PHE A 95 22.33 18.88 5.72
C PHE A 95 22.47 20.41 5.80
N GLU A 96 21.45 21.12 5.32
CA GLU A 96 21.31 22.56 5.44
C GLU A 96 19.92 22.91 5.99
N LYS A 97 19.90 23.62 7.13
CA LYS A 97 18.69 24.17 7.79
C LYS A 97 17.64 23.11 8.13
N GLY A 98 18.09 21.90 8.41
CA GLY A 98 17.27 20.74 8.75
C GLY A 98 16.37 20.27 7.60
N LYS A 99 16.75 20.52 6.34
CA LYS A 99 15.91 20.22 5.17
C LYS A 99 16.21 18.87 4.52
N LEU A 100 15.22 18.40 3.77
CA LEU A 100 15.41 17.38 2.74
C LEU A 100 15.95 18.01 1.45
N ARG A 101 16.76 17.24 0.73
CA ARG A 101 17.40 17.63 -0.53
C ARG A 101 16.35 17.85 -1.62
N VAL A 102 16.53 18.89 -2.42
CA VAL A 102 15.62 19.24 -3.51
C VAL A 102 16.23 18.87 -4.87
N ASN A 103 15.37 18.65 -5.87
CA ASN A 103 15.79 18.60 -7.25
C ASN A 103 16.36 19.96 -7.71
N SER A 104 17.51 19.94 -8.38
CA SER A 104 18.21 21.15 -8.84
C SER A 104 17.50 21.88 -9.98
N ALA A 105 16.78 21.17 -10.85
CA ALA A 105 16.02 21.74 -11.96
C ALA A 105 14.67 22.32 -11.51
N ASN A 106 14.06 21.76 -10.46
CA ASN A 106 12.81 22.24 -9.88
C ASN A 106 12.74 21.88 -8.40
N SER A 107 13.03 22.86 -7.54
CA SER A 107 13.13 22.67 -6.09
C SER A 107 11.84 22.23 -5.39
N LYS A 108 10.73 22.14 -6.13
CA LYS A 108 9.47 21.60 -5.64
C LYS A 108 9.42 20.07 -5.66
N PHE A 109 10.41 19.37 -6.22
CA PHE A 109 10.44 17.91 -6.27
C PHE A 109 11.58 17.33 -5.42
N PRO A 110 11.45 16.05 -4.99
CA PRO A 110 12.54 15.29 -4.38
C PRO A 110 13.75 15.19 -5.34
N PRO A 111 14.95 14.85 -4.85
CA PRO A 111 16.13 14.72 -5.71
C PRO A 111 15.97 13.52 -6.66
N THR A 112 16.77 13.49 -7.72
CA THR A 112 16.82 12.36 -8.67
C THR A 112 17.90 11.36 -8.31
N ASN A 113 17.74 10.12 -8.78
CA ASN A 113 18.78 9.09 -8.68
C ASN A 113 20.13 9.56 -9.23
N ALA A 114 20.12 10.30 -10.36
CA ALA A 114 21.33 10.83 -10.97
C ALA A 114 22.02 11.90 -10.12
N GLU A 115 21.26 12.77 -9.44
CA GLU A 115 21.82 13.77 -8.53
C GLU A 115 22.46 13.11 -7.30
N ILE A 116 21.84 12.04 -6.78
CA ILE A 116 22.38 11.29 -5.64
C ILE A 116 23.65 10.54 -6.04
N GLU A 117 23.65 9.87 -7.19
CA GLU A 117 24.85 9.21 -7.73
C GLU A 117 26.00 10.20 -7.94
N ALA A 118 25.71 11.40 -8.44
CA ALA A 118 26.72 12.45 -8.62
C ALA A 118 27.33 12.95 -7.30
N VAL A 119 26.57 13.01 -6.22
CA VAL A 119 27.03 13.51 -4.92
C VAL A 119 27.73 12.43 -4.09
N PHE A 120 27.20 11.21 -4.09
CA PHE A 120 27.67 10.13 -3.22
C PHE A 120 28.51 9.06 -3.92
N GLY A 121 28.61 9.10 -5.25
CA GLY A 121 29.30 8.07 -6.04
C GLY A 121 28.63 6.69 -5.99
N THR A 122 27.43 6.62 -5.40
CA THR A 122 26.66 5.38 -5.20
C THR A 122 25.34 5.53 -5.93
N LYS A 123 25.06 4.59 -6.83
CA LYS A 123 23.81 4.57 -7.58
C LYS A 123 22.69 3.97 -6.72
N PRO A 124 21.64 4.72 -6.38
CA PRO A 124 20.50 4.16 -5.67
C PRO A 124 19.84 3.08 -6.54
N MET A 125 19.49 1.93 -5.95
CA MET A 125 18.78 0.84 -6.65
C MET A 125 17.26 1.10 -6.78
N VAL A 126 16.88 2.32 -7.15
CA VAL A 126 15.49 2.75 -7.30
C VAL A 126 15.12 2.78 -8.78
N LEU A 127 13.99 2.14 -9.13
CA LEU A 127 13.43 2.23 -10.48
C LEU A 127 12.77 3.61 -10.67
N GLY A 128 12.97 4.22 -11.83
CA GLY A 128 12.46 5.56 -12.16
C GLY A 128 13.43 6.69 -11.86
N THR A 129 12.91 7.92 -11.81
CA THR A 129 13.73 9.15 -11.81
C THR A 129 14.03 9.66 -10.41
N PHE A 130 13.03 9.74 -9.54
CA PHE A 130 13.09 10.42 -8.25
C PHE A 130 13.52 9.49 -7.13
N LEU A 131 14.06 10.10 -6.06
CA LEU A 131 14.43 9.42 -4.82
C LEU A 131 13.64 10.00 -3.64
N ALA A 132 13.10 9.13 -2.80
CA ALA A 132 12.51 9.47 -1.49
C ALA A 132 12.96 8.42 -0.45
N GLY A 133 12.30 8.37 0.72
CA GLY A 133 12.61 7.40 1.77
C GLY A 133 12.35 5.94 1.37
N ASP A 134 11.32 5.67 0.57
CA ASP A 134 10.98 4.34 0.05
C ASP A 134 11.32 4.19 -1.46
N ASP A 135 11.76 2.98 -1.83
CA ASP A 135 12.24 2.65 -3.17
C ASP A 135 11.14 2.61 -4.25
N ARG A 136 9.87 2.57 -3.84
CA ARG A 136 8.73 2.50 -4.75
C ARG A 136 8.19 3.88 -5.09
N VAL A 137 8.85 4.98 -4.71
CA VAL A 137 8.43 6.37 -4.98
C VAL A 137 7.97 6.64 -6.43
N ASN A 138 8.56 5.97 -7.42
CA ASN A 138 8.22 6.16 -8.83
C ASN A 138 7.18 5.15 -9.36
N GLU A 139 6.68 4.21 -8.56
CA GLU A 139 5.83 3.10 -9.04
C GLU A 139 4.64 3.62 -9.87
N MET A 140 3.99 4.69 -9.40
CA MET A 140 2.92 5.38 -10.14
C MET A 140 2.98 6.90 -9.93
N PRO A 141 2.45 7.71 -10.87
CA PRO A 141 2.47 9.17 -10.74
C PRO A 141 1.77 9.69 -9.48
N GLY A 142 0.67 9.06 -9.05
CA GLY A 142 -0.04 9.42 -7.83
C GLY A 142 0.79 9.18 -6.56
N LEU A 143 1.64 8.16 -6.55
CA LEU A 143 2.53 7.88 -5.42
C LEU A 143 3.65 8.92 -5.34
N LEU A 144 4.26 9.28 -6.48
CA LEU A 144 5.25 10.36 -6.54
C LEU A 144 4.66 11.70 -6.06
N VAL A 145 3.37 11.96 -6.34
CA VAL A 145 2.65 13.12 -5.79
C VAL A 145 2.57 13.05 -4.27
N MET A 146 2.24 11.91 -3.67
CA MET A 146 2.22 11.77 -2.20
C MET A 146 3.60 11.97 -1.57
N HIS A 147 4.65 11.34 -2.11
CA HIS A 147 6.02 11.58 -1.62
C HIS A 147 6.40 13.05 -1.73
N THR A 148 6.07 13.71 -2.84
CA THR A 148 6.37 15.13 -3.05
C THR A 148 5.58 16.03 -2.08
N LEU A 149 4.34 15.68 -1.73
CA LEU A 149 3.53 16.41 -0.77
C LEU A 149 4.20 16.44 0.61
N TRP A 150 4.53 15.27 1.16
CA TRP A 150 5.14 15.16 2.49
C TRP A 150 6.58 15.65 2.55
N PHE A 151 7.33 15.50 1.45
CA PHE A 151 8.64 16.13 1.26
C PHE A 151 8.55 17.66 1.36
N ARG A 152 7.58 18.27 0.67
CA ARG A 152 7.37 19.72 0.72
C ARG A 152 6.94 20.16 2.12
N GLU A 153 6.12 19.37 2.81
CA GLU A 153 5.66 19.69 4.16
C GLU A 153 6.81 19.71 5.16
N HIS A 154 7.70 18.72 5.12
CA HIS A 154 8.92 18.75 5.92
C HIS A 154 9.73 20.03 5.66
N ASN A 155 10.01 20.35 4.40
CA ASN A 155 10.80 21.54 4.07
C ASN A 155 10.09 22.86 4.44
N ARG A 156 8.74 22.89 4.44
CA ARG A 156 7.94 24.02 4.90
C ARG A 156 8.09 24.23 6.41
N ILE A 157 8.01 23.15 7.19
CA ILE A 157 8.16 23.20 8.65
C ILE A 157 9.60 23.52 9.04
N ALA A 158 10.60 22.87 8.43
CA ALA A 158 12.02 23.13 8.68
C ALA A 158 12.40 24.60 8.44
N GLU A 159 11.93 25.17 7.32
CA GLU A 159 12.09 26.60 7.03
C GLU A 159 11.43 27.48 8.11
N GLY A 160 10.23 27.11 8.58
CA GLY A 160 9.55 27.79 9.68
C GLY A 160 10.36 27.78 10.98
N ILE A 161 10.87 26.60 11.38
CA ILE A 161 11.69 26.43 12.58
C ILE A 161 12.98 27.23 12.46
N TYR A 162 13.69 27.12 11.34
CA TYR A 162 14.94 27.85 11.11
C TYR A 162 14.74 29.37 11.19
N ASN A 163 13.65 29.90 10.64
CA ASN A 163 13.36 31.34 10.70
C ASN A 163 13.08 31.84 12.13
N LEU A 164 12.54 30.99 13.00
CA LEU A 164 12.32 31.29 14.42
C LEU A 164 13.59 31.08 15.26
N MET A 165 14.36 30.04 14.94
CA MET A 165 15.53 29.57 15.69
C MET A 165 16.77 29.43 14.78
N PRO A 166 17.31 30.52 14.22
CA PRO A 166 18.37 30.47 13.21
C PRO A 166 19.73 29.99 13.73
N PHE A 167 19.88 29.88 15.05
CA PHE A 167 21.11 29.44 15.72
C PHE A 167 21.12 27.94 16.07
N TRP A 168 20.00 27.24 15.88
CA TRP A 168 19.96 25.79 16.03
C TRP A 168 20.76 25.12 14.90
N ASP A 169 21.42 24.01 15.23
CA ASP A 169 22.14 23.24 14.23
C ASP A 169 21.17 22.48 13.30
N ASP A 170 21.69 22.03 12.15
CA ASP A 170 20.92 21.30 11.15
C ASP A 170 20.23 20.06 11.71
N GLU A 171 20.94 19.29 12.53
CA GLU A 171 20.45 18.03 13.09
C GLU A 171 19.26 18.25 14.01
N PHE A 172 19.35 19.24 14.91
CA PHE A 172 18.27 19.56 15.83
C PHE A 172 17.04 20.05 15.08
N ILE A 173 17.20 20.93 14.08
CA ILE A 173 16.08 21.39 13.25
C ILE A 173 15.47 20.22 12.49
N PHE A 174 16.29 19.33 11.92
CA PHE A 174 15.82 18.18 11.16
C PHE A 174 14.99 17.23 12.04
N GLN A 175 15.49 16.86 13.23
CA GLN A 175 14.79 15.93 14.12
C GLN A 175 13.51 16.53 14.69
N GLU A 176 13.49 17.81 15.07
CA GLU A 176 12.26 18.47 15.52
C GLU A 176 11.24 18.62 14.38
N THR A 177 11.69 18.94 13.16
CA THR A 177 10.84 18.94 11.97
C THR A 177 10.25 17.55 11.72
N ARG A 178 11.10 16.51 11.71
CA ARG A 178 10.67 15.11 11.55
C ARG A 178 9.61 14.77 12.59
N ARG A 179 9.85 15.05 13.87
CA ARG A 179 8.91 14.78 14.97
C ARG A 179 7.54 15.45 14.75
N LEU A 180 7.50 16.69 14.28
CA LEU A 180 6.23 17.38 13.99
C LEU A 180 5.50 16.76 12.79
N VAL A 181 6.22 16.48 11.70
CA VAL A 181 5.65 15.81 10.52
C VAL A 181 5.11 14.42 10.89
N LEU A 182 5.79 13.68 11.77
CA LEU A 182 5.30 12.38 12.23
C LEU A 182 4.05 12.49 13.10
N ALA A 183 3.93 13.54 13.90
CA ALA A 183 2.69 13.81 14.62
C ALA A 183 1.53 14.12 13.66
N GLU A 184 1.76 14.91 12.61
CA GLU A 184 0.77 15.16 11.56
C GLU A 184 0.40 13.87 10.82
N TRP A 185 1.40 13.08 10.43
CA TRP A 185 1.22 11.80 9.75
C TRP A 185 0.36 10.84 10.57
N GLN A 186 0.72 10.59 11.82
CA GLN A 186 -0.06 9.73 12.72
C GLN A 186 -1.45 10.29 13.00
N ASN A 187 -1.60 11.61 13.08
CA ASN A 187 -2.91 12.24 13.25
C ASN A 187 -3.84 11.96 12.06
N VAL A 188 -3.35 12.08 10.82
CA VAL A 188 -4.13 11.75 9.62
C VAL A 188 -4.43 10.24 9.55
N VAL A 189 -3.45 9.39 9.86
CA VAL A 189 -3.63 7.92 9.86
C VAL A 189 -4.74 7.50 10.83
N TYR A 190 -4.63 7.84 12.11
CA TYR A 190 -5.56 7.39 13.14
C TYR A 190 -6.84 8.24 13.24
N GLY A 191 -6.79 9.50 12.83
CA GLY A 191 -7.89 10.46 12.94
C GLY A 191 -8.81 10.51 11.72
N GLU A 192 -8.30 10.19 10.53
CA GLU A 192 -9.07 10.34 9.27
C GLU A 192 -9.11 9.05 8.46
N TYR A 193 -7.95 8.45 8.20
CA TYR A 193 -7.84 7.29 7.31
C TYR A 193 -8.43 6.01 7.92
N LEU A 194 -7.96 5.62 9.11
CA LEU A 194 -8.40 4.39 9.78
C LEU A 194 -9.91 4.39 10.13
N PRO A 195 -10.52 5.48 10.65
CA PRO A 195 -11.97 5.55 10.84
C PRO A 195 -12.76 5.29 9.56
N THR A 196 -12.32 5.87 8.44
CA THR A 196 -12.97 5.67 7.13
C THR A 196 -12.82 4.22 6.66
N LEU A 197 -11.65 3.62 6.86
CA LEU A 197 -11.36 2.26 6.41
C LEU A 197 -12.04 1.18 7.26
N LEU A 198 -11.92 1.30 8.58
CA LEU A 198 -12.29 0.27 9.55
C LEU A 198 -13.71 0.44 10.09
N GLY A 199 -14.28 1.64 9.98
CA GLY A 199 -15.55 2.01 10.61
C GLY A 199 -15.39 2.30 12.12
N MET A 200 -16.26 3.15 12.65
CA MET A 200 -16.16 3.61 14.04
C MET A 200 -16.36 2.49 15.07
N ASP A 201 -17.14 1.46 14.75
CA ASP A 201 -17.34 0.30 15.64
C ASP A 201 -16.01 -0.43 15.90
N THR A 202 -15.23 -0.68 14.85
CA THR A 202 -13.90 -1.29 14.99
C THR A 202 -12.94 -0.34 15.71
N MET A 203 -12.92 0.95 15.33
CA MET A 203 -12.05 1.94 15.99
C MET A 203 -12.29 1.98 17.51
N ASN A 204 -13.57 1.99 17.93
CA ASN A 204 -13.95 2.00 19.34
C ASN A 204 -13.63 0.68 20.04
N LYS A 205 -13.90 -0.46 19.38
CA LYS A 205 -13.64 -1.79 19.94
C LYS A 205 -12.17 -1.99 20.33
N TYR A 206 -11.25 -1.52 19.48
CA TYR A 206 -9.81 -1.66 19.70
C TYR A 206 -9.14 -0.41 20.27
N GLY A 207 -9.92 0.62 20.63
CA GLY A 207 -9.40 1.83 21.26
C GLY A 207 -8.42 2.63 20.38
N LEU A 208 -8.61 2.60 19.05
CA LEU A 208 -7.74 3.22 18.04
C LEU A 208 -8.04 4.72 17.82
N THR A 209 -9.04 5.27 18.49
CA THR A 209 -9.41 6.68 18.36
C THR A 209 -8.39 7.59 19.04
N LEU A 210 -8.13 8.74 18.42
CA LEU A 210 -7.25 9.77 18.98
C LEU A 210 -7.78 10.26 20.34
N ARG A 211 -6.87 10.53 21.28
CA ARG A 211 -7.16 11.05 22.62
C ARG A 211 -6.46 12.39 22.82
N ASP A 212 -7.12 13.33 23.49
CA ASP A 212 -6.62 14.72 23.56
C ASP A 212 -5.43 14.94 24.52
N TRP A 213 -5.09 13.99 25.39
CA TRP A 213 -4.24 14.28 26.56
C TRP A 213 -3.16 13.24 26.90
N TRP A 214 -3.20 12.02 26.34
CA TRP A 214 -2.17 10.99 26.57
C TRP A 214 -2.29 9.82 25.60
N SER A 215 -1.13 9.25 25.26
CA SER A 215 -1.00 7.93 24.62
C SER A 215 -0.49 6.93 25.65
N ASN A 216 -1.02 5.71 25.64
CA ASN A 216 -0.50 4.63 26.48
C ASN A 216 0.57 3.88 25.69
N TYR A 217 1.81 3.84 26.19
CA TYR A 217 2.85 2.99 25.63
C TYR A 217 2.95 1.72 26.48
N ASP A 218 2.81 0.57 25.85
CA ASP A 218 3.06 -0.73 26.47
C ASP A 218 4.28 -1.38 25.80
N PRO A 219 5.42 -1.53 26.51
CA PRO A 219 6.63 -2.13 25.93
C PRO A 219 6.50 -3.63 25.63
N ASN A 220 5.43 -4.30 26.07
CA ASN A 220 5.22 -5.72 25.82
C ASN A 220 4.40 -5.99 24.55
N VAL A 221 3.87 -4.94 23.90
CA VAL A 221 3.16 -5.08 22.63
C VAL A 221 4.18 -5.34 21.53
N ASP A 222 3.99 -6.44 20.81
CA ASP A 222 4.73 -6.71 19.59
C ASP A 222 4.24 -5.75 18.48
N ALA A 223 5.12 -4.84 18.08
CA ALA A 223 4.83 -3.84 17.05
C ALA A 223 5.20 -4.32 15.64
N THR A 224 5.58 -5.58 15.45
CA THR A 224 5.92 -6.11 14.13
C THR A 224 4.70 -6.22 13.22
N VAL A 225 4.89 -5.90 11.94
CA VAL A 225 3.87 -6.16 10.92
C VAL A 225 3.82 -7.67 10.65
N PHE A 226 2.67 -8.29 10.92
CA PHE A 226 2.47 -9.71 10.64
C PHE A 226 2.23 -9.96 9.14
N HIS A 227 2.66 -11.11 8.63
CA HIS A 227 2.62 -11.42 7.19
C HIS A 227 1.22 -11.36 6.58
N ALA A 228 0.18 -11.80 7.29
CA ALA A 228 -1.18 -11.77 6.77
C ALA A 228 -1.67 -10.33 6.47
N PHE A 229 -1.16 -9.33 7.20
CA PHE A 229 -1.38 -7.92 6.91
C PHE A 229 -0.71 -7.54 5.59
N ALA A 230 0.62 -7.70 5.51
CA ALA A 230 1.43 -7.24 4.38
C ALA A 230 1.15 -8.00 3.05
N ASP A 231 0.89 -9.30 3.12
CA ASP A 231 0.79 -10.15 1.93
C ASP A 231 -0.63 -10.35 1.42
N ALA A 232 -1.65 -9.99 2.22
CA ALA A 232 -3.04 -10.17 1.83
C ALA A 232 -3.96 -9.04 2.31
N ALA A 233 -4.11 -8.86 3.62
CA ALA A 233 -5.19 -8.05 4.17
C ALA A 233 -5.08 -6.57 3.83
N TYR A 234 -3.87 -6.01 3.74
CA TYR A 234 -3.62 -4.61 3.39
C TYR A 234 -3.51 -4.38 1.88
N ARG A 235 -3.51 -5.45 1.07
CA ARG A 235 -3.53 -5.38 -0.40
C ARG A 235 -4.93 -5.14 -0.99
N PHE A 236 -5.92 -4.91 -0.14
CA PHE A 236 -7.29 -4.59 -0.55
C PHE A 236 -7.36 -3.34 -1.43
N GLY A 237 -6.41 -2.40 -1.28
CA GLY A 237 -6.34 -1.17 -2.07
C GLY A 237 -6.31 -1.39 -3.59
N HIS A 238 -5.87 -2.56 -4.04
CA HIS A 238 -5.85 -2.90 -5.46
C HIS A 238 -7.25 -2.93 -6.12
N THR A 239 -8.31 -3.23 -5.36
CA THR A 239 -9.69 -3.23 -5.91
C THR A 239 -10.24 -1.82 -6.09
N PHE A 240 -9.74 -0.85 -5.32
CA PHE A 240 -10.16 0.55 -5.40
C PHE A 240 -9.56 1.31 -6.59
N SER A 241 -8.60 0.71 -7.29
CA SER A 241 -7.80 1.40 -8.30
C SER A 241 -8.56 1.62 -9.61
N ASN A 242 -8.53 2.87 -10.09
CA ASN A 242 -8.99 3.21 -11.43
C ASN A 242 -7.90 2.92 -12.47
N GLY A 243 -8.25 2.35 -13.62
CA GLY A 243 -7.32 2.23 -14.76
C GLY A 243 -7.02 3.58 -15.43
N ILE A 244 -7.93 4.55 -15.32
CA ILE A 244 -7.79 5.90 -15.89
C ILE A 244 -7.84 6.92 -14.77
N ILE A 245 -6.81 7.75 -14.67
CA ILE A 245 -6.72 8.84 -13.71
C ILE A 245 -7.00 10.17 -14.43
N GLN A 246 -7.97 10.91 -13.93
CA GLN A 246 -8.38 12.21 -14.44
C GLN A 246 -7.45 13.30 -13.90
N LEU A 247 -7.15 14.29 -14.73
CA LEU A 247 -6.30 15.43 -14.42
C LEU A 247 -7.15 16.69 -14.31
N TYR A 248 -6.92 17.47 -13.24
CA TYR A 248 -7.73 18.64 -12.95
C TYR A 248 -6.92 19.91 -12.71
N ARG A 249 -7.25 20.99 -13.41
CA ARG A 249 -6.75 22.33 -13.10
C ARG A 249 -7.81 23.06 -12.27
N GLY A 250 -7.63 23.07 -10.95
CA GLY A 250 -8.70 23.48 -10.04
C GLY A 250 -9.86 22.48 -10.15
N LEU A 251 -11.02 22.92 -10.61
CA LEU A 251 -12.20 22.05 -10.85
C LEU A 251 -12.40 21.69 -12.32
N GLU A 252 -11.59 22.24 -13.23
CA GLU A 252 -11.67 21.94 -14.66
C GLU A 252 -10.94 20.63 -14.96
N ASN A 253 -11.66 19.64 -15.52
CA ASN A 253 -11.02 18.44 -16.06
C ASN A 253 -10.29 18.81 -17.35
N ILE A 254 -8.96 18.61 -17.36
CA ILE A 254 -8.09 18.99 -18.47
C ILE A 254 -7.54 17.78 -19.23
N GLY A 255 -7.95 16.57 -18.88
CA GLY A 255 -7.49 15.34 -19.51
C GLY A 255 -7.41 14.16 -18.56
N SER A 256 -6.74 13.11 -19.01
CA SER A 256 -6.51 11.91 -18.21
C SER A 256 -5.29 11.14 -18.72
N TYR A 257 -4.77 10.23 -17.90
CA TYR A 257 -3.79 9.24 -18.31
C TYR A 257 -4.22 7.85 -17.85
N ARG A 258 -3.71 6.83 -18.53
CA ARG A 258 -3.99 5.43 -18.23
C ARG A 258 -2.83 4.82 -17.44
N ILE A 259 -3.09 4.15 -16.32
CA ILE A 259 -2.03 3.72 -15.40
C ILE A 259 -1.07 2.72 -16.04
N ARG A 260 -1.55 1.86 -16.95
CA ARG A 260 -0.71 0.86 -17.65
C ARG A 260 0.47 1.45 -18.41
N HIS A 261 0.38 2.71 -18.84
CA HIS A 261 1.44 3.38 -19.60
C HIS A 261 2.30 4.30 -18.74
N ASN A 262 2.05 4.33 -17.42
CA ASN A 262 2.63 5.32 -16.51
C ASN A 262 3.32 4.69 -15.29
N PHE A 263 3.51 3.38 -15.24
CA PHE A 263 4.35 2.75 -14.21
C PHE A 263 5.82 3.20 -14.39
N PHE A 264 6.45 3.71 -13.32
CA PHE A 264 7.84 4.22 -13.35
C PHE A 264 8.11 5.36 -14.33
N VAL A 265 7.06 6.02 -14.80
CA VAL A 265 7.14 7.15 -15.74
C VAL A 265 6.63 8.41 -15.05
N ASP A 266 7.46 9.44 -15.01
CA ASP A 266 7.19 10.70 -14.32
C ASP A 266 6.62 11.80 -15.21
N THR A 267 6.48 11.56 -16.52
CA THR A 267 6.09 12.58 -17.52
C THR A 267 4.80 13.31 -17.14
N GLN A 268 3.81 12.60 -16.61
CA GLN A 268 2.54 13.18 -16.16
C GLN A 268 2.70 14.10 -14.94
N VAL A 269 3.70 13.87 -14.10
CA VAL A 269 3.98 14.68 -12.90
C VAL A 269 4.78 15.93 -13.27
N VAL A 270 5.80 15.79 -14.12
CA VAL A 270 6.74 16.87 -14.45
C VAL A 270 6.29 17.77 -15.60
N GLN A 271 5.22 17.41 -16.32
CA GLN A 271 4.65 18.22 -17.39
C GLN A 271 4.31 19.65 -16.95
N ASP A 272 4.20 20.56 -17.92
CA ASP A 272 3.89 21.97 -17.72
C ASP A 272 4.80 22.67 -16.69
N GLY A 273 6.08 22.27 -16.66
CA GLY A 273 7.06 22.80 -15.71
C GLY A 273 6.81 22.34 -14.27
N GLY A 274 6.27 21.14 -14.08
CA GLY A 274 5.95 20.55 -12.78
C GLY A 274 4.54 20.82 -12.25
N LYS A 275 3.67 21.44 -13.06
CA LYS A 275 2.25 21.64 -12.69
C LYS A 275 1.43 20.36 -12.78
N GLY A 276 1.93 19.33 -13.48
CA GLY A 276 1.34 18.00 -13.51
C GLY A 276 1.09 17.42 -12.12
N TYR A 277 1.98 17.71 -11.16
CA TYR A 277 1.77 17.42 -9.74
C TYR A 277 0.40 17.92 -9.22
N ASP A 278 0.08 19.20 -9.46
CA ASP A 278 -1.17 19.79 -8.99
C ASP A 278 -2.38 19.16 -9.70
N TYR A 279 -2.21 18.82 -10.98
CA TYR A 279 -3.28 18.21 -11.79
C TYR A 279 -3.66 16.82 -11.31
N ILE A 280 -2.66 16.02 -10.96
CA ILE A 280 -2.84 14.68 -10.41
C ILE A 280 -3.37 14.78 -8.98
N LEU A 281 -2.84 15.66 -8.13
CA LEU A 281 -3.34 15.85 -6.77
C LEU A 281 -4.82 16.22 -6.75
N ASN A 282 -5.25 17.15 -7.60
CA ASN A 282 -6.68 17.47 -7.75
C ASN A 282 -7.47 16.26 -8.27
N GLY A 283 -6.91 15.47 -9.19
CA GLY A 283 -7.51 14.21 -9.64
C GLY A 283 -7.74 13.21 -8.53
N LEU A 284 -6.76 13.03 -7.64
CA LEU A 284 -6.88 12.18 -6.45
C LEU A 284 -8.01 12.66 -5.53
N LEU A 285 -8.14 13.98 -5.36
CA LEU A 285 -9.14 14.60 -4.49
C LEU A 285 -10.55 14.65 -5.08
N ILE A 286 -10.71 14.65 -6.41
CA ILE A 286 -12.01 14.86 -7.08
C ILE A 286 -12.59 13.56 -7.64
N GLN A 287 -11.76 12.72 -8.27
CA GLN A 287 -12.23 11.51 -8.93
C GLN A 287 -12.58 10.44 -7.89
N ASN A 288 -13.77 9.85 -8.01
CA ASN A 288 -14.15 8.70 -7.19
C ASN A 288 -13.23 7.50 -7.43
N ALA A 289 -12.86 6.82 -6.34
CA ALA A 289 -12.22 5.51 -6.41
C ALA A 289 -13.23 4.45 -6.91
N GLN A 290 -12.75 3.29 -7.32
CA GLN A 290 -13.61 2.10 -7.44
C GLN A 290 -14.12 1.69 -6.06
N THR A 291 -15.08 0.77 -5.98
CA THR A 291 -15.62 0.28 -4.69
C THR A 291 -14.89 -0.98 -4.20
N TYR A 292 -15.20 -1.42 -3.00
CA TYR A 292 -14.68 -2.68 -2.46
C TYR A 292 -15.54 -3.82 -2.95
N ASP A 293 -15.03 -4.54 -3.94
CA ASP A 293 -15.62 -5.75 -4.46
C ASP A 293 -14.53 -6.58 -5.16
N PRO A 294 -14.87 -7.76 -5.71
CA PRO A 294 -13.88 -8.60 -6.37
C PRO A 294 -13.30 -8.01 -7.65
N PHE A 295 -13.84 -6.93 -8.21
CA PHE A 295 -13.42 -6.45 -9.52
C PHE A 295 -12.14 -5.64 -9.45
N VAL A 296 -11.29 -5.80 -10.46
CA VAL A 296 -9.98 -5.13 -10.54
C VAL A 296 -9.75 -4.74 -11.99
N THR A 297 -9.30 -3.50 -12.20
CA THR A 297 -9.06 -3.00 -13.56
C THR A 297 -8.07 -3.87 -14.32
N GLU A 298 -8.30 -4.06 -15.61
CA GLU A 298 -7.42 -4.86 -16.48
C GLU A 298 -5.99 -4.30 -16.54
N ASP A 299 -5.82 -3.01 -16.26
CA ASP A 299 -4.51 -2.36 -16.16
C ASP A 299 -3.66 -2.99 -15.05
N LEU A 300 -4.29 -3.46 -13.96
CA LEU A 300 -3.62 -4.14 -12.86
C LEU A 300 -3.54 -5.66 -13.05
N THR A 301 -4.51 -6.28 -13.72
CA THR A 301 -4.53 -7.74 -13.90
C THR A 301 -3.80 -8.21 -15.16
N ASN A 302 -3.48 -7.34 -16.12
CA ASN A 302 -2.87 -7.73 -17.40
C ASN A 302 -1.65 -6.90 -17.80
N HIS A 303 -1.41 -5.73 -17.20
CA HIS A 303 -0.47 -4.74 -17.74
C HIS A 303 0.52 -4.16 -16.70
N VAL A 304 0.62 -4.76 -15.51
CA VAL A 304 1.57 -4.31 -14.47
C VAL A 304 2.99 -4.64 -14.88
N LEU A 305 3.92 -3.69 -14.75
CA LEU A 305 5.30 -3.81 -15.23
C LEU A 305 5.39 -4.16 -16.73
N GLN A 306 4.38 -3.80 -17.54
CA GLN A 306 4.41 -4.00 -18.98
C GLN A 306 5.57 -3.21 -19.60
N LEU A 307 6.44 -3.91 -20.34
CA LEU A 307 7.48 -3.25 -21.11
C LEU A 307 6.86 -2.59 -22.35
N PRO A 308 7.40 -1.45 -22.83
CA PRO A 308 6.86 -0.75 -24.01
C PRO A 308 6.81 -1.60 -25.29
N THR A 309 7.60 -2.67 -25.37
CA THR A 309 7.67 -3.58 -26.50
C THR A 309 6.65 -4.72 -26.45
N ASP A 310 5.99 -4.92 -25.31
CA ASP A 310 5.19 -6.11 -25.05
C ASP A 310 3.70 -5.75 -25.11
N ASP A 311 2.87 -6.69 -25.57
CA ASP A 311 1.41 -6.50 -25.63
C ASP A 311 0.71 -6.77 -24.28
N PHE A 312 1.44 -7.36 -23.32
CA PHE A 312 0.96 -7.71 -21.99
C PHE A 312 2.06 -7.50 -20.95
N GLY A 313 1.65 -7.33 -19.69
CA GLY A 313 2.53 -7.30 -18.53
C GLY A 313 2.22 -8.45 -17.57
N SER A 314 2.38 -8.20 -16.30
CA SER A 314 2.04 -9.14 -15.22
C SER A 314 0.63 -8.91 -14.68
N ASP A 315 0.12 -9.92 -13.98
CA ASP A 315 -1.14 -9.89 -13.24
C ASP A 315 -0.87 -9.65 -11.75
N LEU A 316 -1.18 -8.46 -11.25
CA LEU A 316 -0.96 -8.10 -9.85
C LEU A 316 -1.77 -8.98 -8.88
N ILE A 317 -2.98 -9.34 -9.26
CA ILE A 317 -3.85 -10.16 -8.42
C ILE A 317 -3.29 -11.57 -8.36
N ALA A 318 -2.94 -12.17 -9.50
CA ALA A 318 -2.26 -13.47 -9.52
C ALA A 318 -0.92 -13.44 -8.74
N ARG A 319 -0.19 -12.33 -8.76
CA ARG A 319 1.00 -12.15 -7.91
C ARG A 319 0.66 -12.15 -6.43
N ASN A 320 -0.42 -11.48 -5.98
CA ASN A 320 -0.86 -11.53 -4.58
C ASN A 320 -1.20 -12.95 -4.12
N PHE A 321 -1.92 -13.70 -4.97
CA PHE A 321 -2.19 -15.13 -4.71
C PHE A 321 -0.90 -15.94 -4.56
N GLN A 322 -0.02 -15.84 -5.55
CA GLN A 322 1.20 -16.63 -5.55
C GLN A 322 2.13 -16.21 -4.41
N ARG A 323 2.14 -14.92 -4.04
CA ARG A 323 2.86 -14.38 -2.88
C ARG A 323 2.34 -14.99 -1.57
N GLY A 324 1.03 -15.00 -1.36
CA GLY A 324 0.46 -15.63 -0.16
C GLY A 324 0.80 -17.13 -0.06
N ARG A 325 0.83 -17.84 -1.18
CA ARG A 325 1.27 -19.25 -1.23
C ARG A 325 2.76 -19.43 -1.00
N ASP A 326 3.57 -18.51 -1.53
CA ASP A 326 5.03 -18.47 -1.36
C ASP A 326 5.42 -18.23 0.09
N HIS A 327 4.73 -17.30 0.74
CA HIS A 327 4.91 -16.93 2.14
C HIS A 327 4.17 -17.86 3.10
N GLY A 328 3.59 -18.96 2.60
CA GLY A 328 3.05 -20.01 3.44
C GLY A 328 1.78 -19.65 4.20
N LEU A 329 1.10 -18.56 3.82
CA LEU A 329 -0.12 -18.11 4.47
C LEU A 329 -1.14 -19.26 4.56
N PRO A 330 -1.77 -19.43 5.74
CA PRO A 330 -2.95 -20.28 5.86
C PRO A 330 -4.04 -19.92 4.86
N ALA A 331 -4.98 -20.84 4.67
CA ALA A 331 -6.16 -20.55 3.88
C ALA A 331 -7.07 -19.55 4.60
N TRP A 332 -7.92 -18.87 3.84
CA TRP A 332 -8.86 -17.87 4.34
C TRP A 332 -9.71 -18.36 5.51
N MET A 333 -10.18 -19.61 5.48
CA MET A 333 -11.00 -20.17 6.56
C MET A 333 -10.27 -20.27 7.91
N GLU A 334 -8.94 -20.41 7.89
CA GLU A 334 -8.17 -20.38 9.13
C GLU A 334 -8.13 -18.98 9.73
N PHE A 335 -8.01 -17.94 8.91
CA PHE A 335 -8.09 -16.56 9.38
C PHE A 335 -9.50 -16.19 9.84
N ARG A 336 -10.55 -16.71 9.19
CA ARG A 336 -11.92 -16.59 9.71
C ARG A 336 -12.04 -17.20 11.10
N ARG A 337 -11.47 -18.40 11.31
CA ARG A 337 -11.43 -19.05 12.63
C ARG A 337 -10.73 -18.18 13.68
N LEU A 338 -9.56 -17.63 13.34
CA LEU A 338 -8.80 -16.74 14.24
C LEU A 338 -9.56 -15.47 14.58
N CYS A 339 -10.28 -14.90 13.62
CA CYS A 339 -11.14 -13.73 13.82
C CYS A 339 -12.49 -14.05 14.49
N GLY A 340 -12.73 -15.28 14.93
CA GLY A 340 -13.97 -15.70 15.57
C GLY A 340 -15.19 -15.72 14.64
N LEU A 341 -14.97 -15.83 13.33
CA LEU A 341 -16.01 -15.85 12.30
C LEU A 341 -16.41 -17.29 11.95
N GLU A 342 -17.61 -17.46 11.38
CA GLU A 342 -18.08 -18.77 10.94
C GLU A 342 -17.17 -19.35 9.85
N THR A 343 -16.83 -20.64 9.99
CA THR A 343 -16.02 -21.38 9.02
C THR A 343 -16.81 -22.54 8.44
N THR A 344 -16.36 -23.09 7.31
CA THR A 344 -17.00 -24.24 6.68
C THR A 344 -16.01 -25.09 5.92
N THR A 345 -16.21 -26.40 5.92
CA THR A 345 -15.49 -27.35 5.06
C THR A 345 -16.30 -27.76 3.82
N SER A 346 -17.51 -27.19 3.64
CA SER A 346 -18.48 -27.61 2.62
C SER A 346 -19.03 -26.42 1.84
N TRP A 347 -19.04 -26.55 0.51
CA TRP A 347 -19.66 -25.58 -0.40
C TRP A 347 -21.18 -25.42 -0.20
N LEU A 348 -21.83 -26.35 0.50
CA LEU A 348 -23.25 -26.27 0.85
C LEU A 348 -23.54 -25.19 1.91
N ASN A 349 -22.55 -24.84 2.73
CA ASN A 349 -22.73 -23.92 3.85
C ASN A 349 -21.96 -22.62 3.56
N LYS A 350 -22.50 -21.76 2.70
CA LYS A 350 -21.90 -20.45 2.39
C LYS A 350 -21.96 -19.53 3.63
N PRO A 351 -20.84 -18.94 4.08
CA PRO A 351 -20.90 -17.92 5.13
C PRO A 351 -21.77 -16.72 4.71
N VAL A 352 -22.46 -16.10 5.66
CA VAL A 352 -23.43 -15.05 5.37
C VAL A 352 -22.77 -13.83 4.74
N GLU A 353 -21.54 -13.52 5.14
CA GLU A 353 -20.82 -12.32 4.68
C GLU A 353 -20.21 -12.49 3.28
N VAL A 354 -20.45 -13.59 2.57
CA VAL A 354 -19.78 -13.88 1.29
C VAL A 354 -20.72 -13.63 0.11
N VAL A 355 -20.24 -12.94 -0.93
CA VAL A 355 -21.01 -12.73 -2.16
C VAL A 355 -21.32 -14.07 -2.85
N SER A 356 -22.60 -14.32 -3.13
CA SER A 356 -23.09 -15.60 -3.67
C SER A 356 -22.47 -15.98 -5.02
N ASP A 357 -22.34 -15.02 -5.93
CA ASP A 357 -21.76 -15.28 -7.26
C ASP A 357 -20.28 -15.68 -7.15
N SER A 358 -19.52 -15.02 -6.28
CA SER A 358 -18.13 -15.36 -5.99
C SER A 358 -18.00 -16.74 -5.35
N TRP A 359 -18.91 -17.10 -4.44
CA TRP A 359 -18.93 -18.43 -3.81
C TRP A 359 -19.11 -19.55 -4.84
N LEU A 360 -20.05 -19.40 -5.78
CA LEU A 360 -20.28 -20.39 -6.84
C LEU A 360 -19.08 -20.51 -7.78
N LYS A 361 -18.43 -19.39 -8.13
CA LYS A 361 -17.21 -19.41 -8.93
C LYS A 361 -16.07 -20.12 -8.19
N LEU A 362 -15.89 -19.85 -6.89
CA LEU A 362 -14.88 -20.54 -6.07
C LEU A 362 -15.15 -22.04 -5.97
N GLN A 363 -16.42 -22.46 -5.84
CA GLN A 363 -16.80 -23.87 -5.87
C GLN A 363 -16.37 -24.57 -7.17
N GLY A 364 -16.38 -23.87 -8.30
CA GLY A 364 -15.88 -24.40 -9.57
C GLY A 364 -14.35 -24.46 -9.69
N LEU A 365 -13.62 -23.73 -8.83
CA LEU A 365 -12.16 -23.59 -8.88
C LEU A 365 -11.42 -24.41 -7.81
N PHE A 366 -12.01 -24.56 -6.63
CA PHE A 366 -11.40 -25.18 -5.45
C PHE A 366 -12.18 -26.43 -5.05
N GLN A 367 -11.47 -27.48 -4.60
CA GLN A 367 -12.14 -28.69 -4.14
C GLN A 367 -12.83 -28.46 -2.80
N ASN A 368 -12.19 -27.70 -1.90
CA ASN A 368 -12.72 -27.38 -0.58
C ASN A 368 -12.65 -25.87 -0.27
N PRO A 369 -13.64 -25.28 0.42
CA PRO A 369 -13.56 -23.89 0.87
C PRO A 369 -12.33 -23.58 1.75
N ASN A 370 -11.83 -24.56 2.50
CA ASN A 370 -10.62 -24.45 3.32
C ASN A 370 -9.32 -24.40 2.52
N GLU A 371 -9.38 -24.45 1.18
CA GLU A 371 -8.20 -24.27 0.32
C GLU A 371 -8.06 -22.85 -0.20
N VAL A 372 -9.13 -22.04 -0.16
CA VAL A 372 -9.19 -20.69 -0.72
C VAL A 372 -8.11 -19.81 -0.09
N ASP A 373 -7.33 -19.13 -0.94
CA ASP A 373 -6.26 -18.23 -0.51
C ASP A 373 -6.84 -16.99 0.21
N LEU A 374 -6.13 -16.49 1.23
CA LEU A 374 -6.59 -15.39 2.08
C LEU A 374 -7.00 -14.15 1.29
N PHE A 375 -6.18 -13.73 0.30
CA PHE A 375 -6.45 -12.51 -0.47
C PHE A 375 -7.87 -12.53 -1.06
N THR A 376 -8.20 -13.56 -1.81
CA THR A 376 -9.51 -13.66 -2.46
C THR A 376 -10.63 -13.98 -1.53
N GLY A 377 -10.39 -14.81 -0.52
CA GLY A 377 -11.37 -15.06 0.52
C GLY A 377 -11.80 -13.77 1.23
N GLY A 378 -10.86 -12.88 1.55
CA GLY A 378 -11.18 -11.60 2.18
C GLY A 378 -11.88 -10.62 1.23
N ILE A 379 -11.45 -10.52 -0.03
CA ILE A 379 -12.03 -9.59 -1.02
C ILE A 379 -13.50 -9.90 -1.35
N ILE A 380 -13.91 -11.17 -1.32
CA ILE A 380 -15.30 -11.55 -1.65
C ILE A 380 -16.28 -11.39 -0.48
N GLU A 381 -15.78 -11.01 0.70
CA GLU A 381 -16.62 -10.72 1.85
C GLU A 381 -17.27 -9.34 1.70
N VAL A 382 -18.52 -9.19 2.09
CA VAL A 382 -19.23 -7.90 2.04
C VAL A 382 -18.73 -7.00 3.18
N PRO A 383 -18.58 -5.68 2.93
CA PRO A 383 -18.20 -4.73 3.97
C PRO A 383 -19.16 -4.74 5.18
N MET A 384 -18.60 -4.50 6.37
CA MET A 384 -19.37 -4.46 7.63
C MET A 384 -19.73 -3.03 8.03
N GLY A 385 -21.01 -2.75 8.27
CA GLY A 385 -21.44 -1.45 8.80
C GLY A 385 -20.92 -0.29 7.95
N GLU A 386 -20.18 0.63 8.58
CA GLU A 386 -19.53 1.76 7.92
C GLU A 386 -18.13 1.45 7.35
N ALA A 387 -17.57 0.28 7.66
CA ALA A 387 -16.26 -0.11 7.17
C ALA A 387 -16.26 -0.34 5.66
N LEU A 388 -15.08 -0.23 5.04
CA LEU A 388 -14.92 -0.44 3.61
C LEU A 388 -14.56 -1.87 3.24
N THR A 389 -14.12 -2.71 4.18
CA THR A 389 -13.73 -4.11 3.91
C THR A 389 -14.56 -5.10 4.71
N GLY A 390 -14.59 -6.35 4.25
CA GLY A 390 -15.23 -7.46 4.96
C GLY A 390 -14.61 -7.80 6.32
N PRO A 391 -15.30 -8.62 7.14
CA PRO A 391 -14.93 -8.95 8.52
C PRO A 391 -13.51 -9.48 8.69
N THR A 392 -13.05 -10.38 7.80
CA THR A 392 -11.72 -11.00 7.95
C THR A 392 -10.63 -9.96 7.77
N PHE A 393 -10.70 -9.16 6.72
CA PHE A 393 -9.71 -8.09 6.51
C PHE A 393 -9.82 -6.98 7.54
N ASN A 394 -11.03 -6.65 8.00
CA ASN A 394 -11.20 -5.67 9.07
C ASN A 394 -10.49 -6.13 10.36
N CYS A 395 -10.69 -7.39 10.77
CA CYS A 395 -10.00 -8.03 11.88
C CYS A 395 -8.47 -8.04 11.71
N LEU A 396 -7.96 -8.50 10.56
CA LEU A 396 -6.53 -8.59 10.26
C LEU A 396 -5.83 -7.24 10.04
N LYS A 397 -6.53 -6.10 10.19
CA LYS A 397 -5.91 -4.77 10.16
C LYS A 397 -5.76 -4.15 11.54
N VAL A 398 -6.35 -4.75 12.57
CA VAL A 398 -6.41 -4.18 13.92
C VAL A 398 -5.96 -5.12 15.02
N SER A 399 -5.92 -6.43 14.76
CA SER A 399 -5.63 -7.42 15.80
C SER A 399 -4.89 -8.63 15.24
N TRP A 400 -3.94 -9.10 16.05
CA TRP A 400 -3.34 -10.43 15.95
C TRP A 400 -3.10 -10.93 17.38
N GLU A 401 -4.03 -11.74 17.91
CA GLU A 401 -3.89 -12.42 19.21
C GLU A 401 -4.28 -13.89 19.07
#